data_AF-A0A183PZG0-F1
#
_entry.id   AF-A0A183PZG0-F1
#
_cell.length_a   1.000
_cell.length_b   1.000
_cell.length_c   1.000
_cell.angle_alpha   90.00
_cell.angle_beta   90.00
_cell.angle_gamma   90.00
#
_symmetry.space_group_name_H-M   'P 1'
#
loop_
_entity.id
_entity.type
_entity.pdbx_description
1 polymer ?
#
loop_
_entity_poly.entity_id
_entity_poly.type
_entity_poly.pdbx_seq_one_letter_code
_entity_poly.pdbx_strand_id
1 'polypeptide(L)' 'MENDIRESTVHLFKYFHTSITPLAEKFLMNLGRKTYVTPTSYLELIDSFQRLLTQKQNDTMKAKMR' A
#
# COMPACT_ATOMS: atom_id res chain seq x y z
N MET A 1 5.95 -5.59 15.74
CA MET A 1 4.56 -5.62 15.25
C MET A 1 3.96 -6.92 15.74
N GLU A 2 2.81 -6.87 16.40
CA GLU A 2 2.11 -8.06 16.85
C GLU A 2 1.83 -8.99 15.66
N ASN A 3 1.92 -10.31 15.86
CA ASN A 3 1.88 -11.29 14.78
C ASN A 3 0.60 -11.16 13.92
N ASP A 4 -0.53 -10.92 14.55
CA ASP A 4 -1.84 -10.83 13.90
C ASP A 4 -1.98 -9.59 13.01
N ILE A 5 -1.36 -8.47 13.43
CA ILE A 5 -1.32 -7.24 12.64
C ILE A 5 -0.49 -7.45 11.37
N ARG A 6 0.63 -8.19 11.48
CA ARG A 6 1.47 -8.51 10.34
C ARG A 6 0.73 -9.38 9.33
N GLU A 7 0.07 -10.45 9.77
CA GLU A 7 -0.74 -11.32 8.89
C GLU A 7 -1.87 -10.54 8.21
N SER A 8 -2.58 -9.70 8.97
CA SER A 8 -3.65 -8.85 8.42
C SER A 8 -3.12 -7.88 7.36
N THR A 9 -1.93 -7.31 7.60
CA THR A 9 -1.26 -6.42 6.64
C THR A 9 -0.89 -7.17 5.37
N VAL A 10 -0.34 -8.38 5.48
CA VAL A 10 -0.03 -9.22 4.31
C VAL A 10 -1.29 -9.50 3.49
N HIS A 11 -2.41 -9.84 4.15
CA HIS A 11 -3.68 -10.05 3.47
C HIS A 11 -4.18 -8.79 2.74
N LEU A 12 -4.07 -7.63 3.39
CA LEU A 12 -4.48 -6.35 2.83
C LEU A 12 -3.71 -6.00 1.55
N PHE A 13 -2.39 -6.16 1.55
CA PHE A 13 -1.57 -5.85 0.37
C PHE A 13 -1.83 -6.83 -0.78
N LYS A 14 -2.06 -8.12 -0.49
CA LYS A 14 -2.51 -9.08 -1.51
C LYS A 14 -3.83 -8.65 -2.13
N TYR A 15 -4.79 -8.23 -1.31
CA TYR A 15 -6.07 -7.73 -1.79
C TYR A 15 -5.91 -6.50 -2.67
N PHE A 16 -5.11 -5.51 -2.27
CA PHE A 16 -4.86 -4.32 -3.10
C PHE A 16 -4.24 -4.65 -4.46
N HIS A 17 -3.27 -5.57 -4.48
CA HIS A 17 -2.61 -5.95 -5.73
C HIS A 17 -3.56 -6.67 -6.70
N THR A 18 -4.48 -7.49 -6.20
CA THR A 18 -5.46 -8.18 -7.05
C THR A 18 -6.63 -7.28 -7.43
N SER A 19 -7.09 -6.42 -6.52
CA SER A 19 -8.24 -5.53 -6.76
C SER A 19 -7.95 -4.39 -7.72
N ILE A 20 -6.69 -3.95 -7.83
CA ILE A 20 -6.32 -2.83 -8.70
C ILE A 20 -6.35 -3.20 -10.20
N THR A 21 -6.17 -4.48 -10.54
CA THR A 21 -6.20 -4.96 -11.93
C THR A 21 -7.54 -4.66 -12.64
N PRO A 22 -8.70 -5.10 -12.13
CA PRO A 22 -9.99 -4.75 -12.75
C PRO A 22 -10.29 -3.24 -12.68
N LEU A 23 -9.76 -2.51 -11.68
CA LEU A 23 -9.89 -1.06 -11.61
C LEU A 23 -9.08 -0.37 -12.71
N ALA A 24 -7.89 -0.86 -13.04
CA ALA A 24 -7.06 -0.35 -14.13
C ALA A 24 -7.73 -0.55 -15.50
N GLU A 25 -8.41 -1.68 -15.71
CA GLU A 25 -9.22 -1.93 -16.91
C GLU A 25 -10.40 -0.96 -16.98
N LYS A 26 -11.14 -0.79 -15.89
CA LYS A 26 -12.25 0.17 -15.82
C LYS A 26 -11.77 1.60 -16.08
N PHE A 27 -10.61 1.97 -15.56
CA PHE A 27 -10.01 3.29 -15.76
C PHE A 27 -9.61 3.51 -17.22
N LEU A 28 -9.06 2.49 -17.88
CA LEU A 28 -8.78 2.51 -19.31
C LEU A 28 -10.06 2.66 -20.12
N MET A 29 -11.11 1.88 -19.83
CA MET A 29 -12.38 1.95 -20.56
C MET A 29 -13.06 3.31 -20.42
N ASN A 30 -13.06 3.87 -19.22
CA ASN A 30 -13.82 5.10 -18.95
C ASN A 30 -13.06 6.36 -19.37
N LEU A 31 -11.74 6.38 -19.26
CA LEU A 31 -10.93 7.60 -19.38
C LEU A 31 -9.81 7.47 -20.42
N GLY A 32 -9.68 6.33 -21.09
CA GLY A 32 -8.64 6.07 -22.10
C GLY A 32 -7.22 5.99 -21.54
N ARG A 33 -7.04 6.00 -20.21
CA ARG A 33 -5.72 6.04 -19.56
C ARG A 33 -5.26 4.64 -19.17
N LYS A 34 -4.11 4.22 -19.70
CA LYS A 34 -3.50 2.93 -19.37
C LYS A 34 -2.74 3.02 -18.05
N THR A 35 -3.02 2.07 -17.16
CA THR A 35 -2.26 1.85 -15.93
C THR A 35 -1.72 0.42 -15.94
N TYR A 36 -0.44 0.25 -15.64
CA TYR A 36 0.22 -1.05 -15.65
C TYR A 36 0.40 -1.55 -14.22
N VAL A 37 -0.17 -2.71 -13.93
CA VAL A 37 -0.01 -3.39 -12.65
C VAL A 37 1.16 -4.36 -12.79
N THR A 38 2.26 -4.10 -12.08
CA THR A 38 3.49 -4.91 -12.18
C THR A 38 3.98 -5.36 -10.81
N PRO A 39 4.72 -6.48 -10.71
CA PRO A 39 5.35 -6.88 -9.45
C PRO A 39 6.23 -5.79 -8.84
N THR A 40 6.94 -5.01 -9.68
CA THR A 40 7.77 -3.89 -9.22
C THR A 40 6.94 -2.82 -8.52
N SER A 41 5.85 -2.36 -9.14
CA SER A 41 4.97 -1.34 -8.54
C SER A 41 4.35 -1.80 -7.21
N TYR A 42 4.16 -3.11 -7.03
CA TYR A 42 3.71 -3.69 -5.78
C TYR A 42 4.77 -3.66 -4.68
N LEU A 43 6.03 -3.99 -5.01
CA LEU A 43 7.13 -3.89 -4.06
C LEU A 43 7.41 -2.44 -3.66
N GLU A 44 7.33 -1.50 -4.61
CA GLU A 44 7.46 -0.06 -4.35
C GLU A 44 6.35 0.46 -3.43
N LEU A 45 5.12 -0.05 -3.57
CA LEU A 45 4.01 0.27 -2.68
C LEU A 45 4.28 -0.21 -1.24
N ILE A 46 4.78 -1.44 -1.07
CA ILE A 46 5.14 -1.99 0.25
C ILE A 46 6.24 -1.14 0.90
N ASP A 47 7.31 -0.85 0.16
CA ASP A 47 8.43 -0.04 0.66
C ASP A 47 7.98 1.38 1.05
N SER A 48 7.17 2.02 0.21
CA SER A 48 6.64 3.35 0.49
C SER A 48 5.74 3.38 1.72
N PHE A 49 4.91 2.36 1.92
CA PHE A 49 4.10 2.23 3.12
C PHE A 49 4.94 2.02 4.38
N GLN A 50 5.98 1.18 4.31
CA GLN A 50 6.89 0.96 5.44
C GLN A 50 7.60 2.26 5.86
N ARG A 51 8.06 3.06 4.88
CA ARG A 51 8.66 4.37 5.12
C ARG A 51 7.67 5.32 5.80
N LEU A 52 6.44 5.41 5.27
CA LEU A 52 5.38 6.25 5.83
C LEU A 52 5.02 5.83 7.27
N LEU A 53 4.87 4.52 7.53
CA LEU A 53 4.53 4.00 8.85
C LEU A 53 5.59 4.38 9.88
N THR A 54 6.87 4.18 9.55
CA THR A 54 8.01 4.55 10.40
C THR A 54 8.01 6.04 10.70
N GLN A 55 7.79 6.87 9.67
CA GLN A 55 7.70 8.32 9.84
C GLN A 55 6.59 8.70 10.82
N LYS A 56 5.38 8.15 10.67
CA LYS A 56 4.23 8.45 11.54
C LYS A 56 4.43 7.97 12.98
N GLN A 57 5.07 6.81 13.17
CA GLN A 57 5.43 6.33 14.50
C GLN A 57 6.42 7.29 15.19
N ASN A 58 7.44 7.76 14.46
CA ASN A 58 8.40 8.73 14.97
C ASN A 58 7.74 10.06 15.32
N ASP A 59 6.85 10.58 14.46
CA ASP A 59 6.11 11.82 14.72
C ASP A 59 5.26 11.70 15.99
N THR A 60 4.58 10.55 16.17
CA THR A 60 3.76 10.27 17.34
C THR A 60 4.60 10.18 18.62
N MET A 61 5.75 9.51 18.57
CA MET A 61 6.67 9.44 19.71
C MET A 61 7.20 10.83 20.10
N LYS A 62 7.62 11.64 19.11
CA LYS A 62 8.06 13.02 19.34
C LYS A 62 6.96 13.87 19.97
N ALA A 63 5.71 13.70 19.54
CA ALA A 63 4.57 14.42 20.11
C ALA A 63 4.29 14.02 21.56
N LYS A 64 4.48 12.74 21.92
CA LYS A 64 4.33 12.26 23.32
C LYS A 64 5.43 12.73 24.27
N MET A 65 6.59 13.13 23.75
CA MET A 65 7.73 13.63 24.54
C MET A 65 7.69 15.15 24.76
N ARG A 66 6.70 15.85 24.21
CA ARG A 66 6.42 17.27 24.49
C ARG A 66 5.41 17.36 25.62
#